data_AF-A0A3S0WKW7-F1
#
_entry.id   AF-A0A3S0WKW7-F1
#
_cell.length_a   1.000
_cell.length_b   1.000
_cell.length_c   1.000
_cell.angle_alpha   90.00
_cell.angle_beta   90.00
_cell.angle_gamma   90.00
#
_symmetry.space_group_name_H-M   'P 1'
#
loop_
_entity.id
_entity.type
_entity.pdbx_description
1 polymer ?
#
loop_
_entity_poly.entity_id
_entity_poly.type
_entity_poly.pdbx_seq_one_letter_code
_entity_poly.pdbx_strand_id
1 'polypeptide(L)'
;MVTTDSAISDIRHYAGLLAIELDPQYTDLDSVPPEPLSVAAATALASHLAKDLSTILGGIEHLGLIFPGALYDQTEILRPGLPLIEALADLYRGSLRNSSFEPRLIALGTDRAFFPVSAINPLRRPGSGPLLLLPFCLVGPDKDIALIARTMEDTLMQNGQVSPATAEAVGQAFGLTMLNISFVTVSDLCALLRVQLESHGFLPLWELLEHAWFQQLGSYSVTLESGNRFVVSGDHAHTPFYTFDDWAQFGPGKKLPSSKLGAGYSDWVRMQRQYASALEAYGLHARRVLANPRLEEALATEDNEAALEALREIPCLSGDYLVERIFHNDSELQEQAMLITHQADAELGTLAYTVITLDGDGQLVRLEHHYPLQPQGVRVIADQLTQRCTEQGMERQVLHPGRLLYSDSSRSLQPATLADLPASTERLH
;
A
#
# COMPACT_ATOMS: atom_id res chain seq x y z
N MET A 1 48.04 -22.51 -11.04
CA MET A 1 46.70 -22.98 -11.46
C MET A 1 45.71 -22.28 -10.55
N VAL A 2 45.01 -21.30 -11.12
CA VAL A 2 43.75 -20.65 -10.69
C VAL A 2 43.60 -20.25 -9.21
N THR A 3 43.78 -18.95 -8.95
CA THR A 3 43.02 -18.19 -7.94
C THR A 3 42.58 -16.89 -8.60
N THR A 4 41.58 -16.99 -9.49
CA THR A 4 40.95 -15.86 -10.19
C THR A 4 39.47 -15.78 -9.84
N ASP A 5 39.14 -15.91 -8.54
CA ASP A 5 37.75 -15.90 -8.05
C ASP A 5 37.46 -14.76 -7.06
N SER A 6 38.37 -13.80 -6.87
CA SER A 6 38.17 -12.67 -5.92
C SER A 6 37.96 -11.29 -6.56
N ALA A 7 37.95 -11.17 -7.89
CA ALA A 7 37.83 -9.85 -8.53
C ALA A 7 36.36 -9.37 -8.67
N ILE A 8 35.40 -10.28 -8.64
CA ILE A 8 33.97 -9.98 -8.77
C ILE A 8 33.32 -9.72 -7.38
N SER A 9 33.95 -10.16 -6.28
CA SER A 9 33.43 -9.98 -4.92
C SER A 9 33.47 -8.55 -4.40
N ASP A 10 34.18 -7.65 -5.09
CA ASP A 10 34.43 -6.26 -4.64
C ASP A 10 33.64 -5.22 -5.45
N ILE A 11 32.72 -5.66 -6.33
CA ILE A 11 31.86 -4.74 -7.10
C ILE A 11 30.60 -4.46 -6.29
N ARG A 12 30.39 -3.18 -5.99
CA ARG A 12 29.19 -2.67 -5.33
C ARG A 12 28.42 -1.75 -6.25
N HIS A 13 27.23 -1.36 -5.80
CA HIS A 13 26.42 -0.36 -6.47
C HIS A 13 25.94 0.68 -5.46
N TYR A 14 25.60 1.84 -5.97
CA TYR A 14 24.89 2.87 -5.22
C TYR A 14 23.86 3.53 -6.13
N ALA A 15 22.64 3.69 -5.63
CA ALA A 15 21.50 4.12 -6.42
C ALA A 15 21.25 5.62 -6.26
N GLY A 16 20.81 6.23 -7.35
CA GLY A 16 20.20 7.54 -7.35
C GLY A 16 18.92 7.53 -8.17
N LEU A 17 18.18 8.62 -8.09
CA LEU A 17 16.91 8.80 -8.78
C LEU A 17 16.94 10.13 -9.52
N LEU A 18 16.33 10.17 -10.69
CA LEU A 18 15.93 11.41 -11.33
C LEU A 18 14.46 11.64 -10.97
N ALA A 19 14.21 12.59 -10.09
CA ALA A 19 12.88 12.99 -9.66
C ALA A 19 12.28 13.97 -10.68
N ILE A 20 11.08 13.65 -11.15
CA ILE A 20 10.33 14.43 -12.14
C ILE A 20 9.00 14.82 -11.51
N GLU A 21 8.83 16.11 -11.25
CA GLU A 21 7.60 16.66 -10.73
C GLU A 21 6.73 17.16 -11.89
N LEU A 22 5.55 16.57 -12.02
CA LEU A 22 4.55 16.91 -13.02
C LEU A 22 3.66 18.05 -12.53
N ASP A 23 3.08 18.78 -13.46
CA ASP A 23 2.07 19.77 -13.13
C ASP A 23 0.75 19.08 -12.76
N PRO A 24 0.27 19.21 -11.50
CA PRO A 24 -0.97 18.58 -11.06
C PRO A 24 -2.20 19.13 -11.79
N GLN A 25 -2.13 20.31 -12.42
CA GLN A 25 -3.24 20.86 -13.20
C GLN A 25 -3.47 20.11 -14.52
N TYR A 26 -2.45 19.42 -15.02
CA TYR A 26 -2.50 18.65 -16.27
C TYR A 26 -2.39 17.14 -16.05
N THR A 27 -2.33 16.71 -14.79
CA THR A 27 -2.27 15.30 -14.40
C THR A 27 -3.68 14.87 -13.98
N ASP A 28 -4.39 14.18 -14.86
CA ASP A 28 -5.71 13.63 -14.57
C ASP A 28 -5.61 12.45 -13.60
N LEU A 29 -6.62 12.21 -12.76
CA LEU A 29 -6.66 11.10 -11.81
C LEU A 29 -6.62 9.73 -12.52
N ASP A 30 -7.15 9.68 -13.75
CA ASP A 30 -7.14 8.50 -14.61
C ASP A 30 -5.87 8.38 -15.46
N SER A 31 -4.96 9.36 -15.39
CA SER A 31 -3.71 9.32 -16.14
C SER A 31 -2.80 8.22 -15.60
N VAL A 32 -2.15 7.52 -16.54
CA VAL A 32 -1.14 6.50 -16.22
C VAL A 32 0.22 7.04 -16.64
N PRO A 33 1.30 6.67 -15.92
CA PRO A 33 2.66 6.99 -16.34
C PRO A 33 2.94 6.60 -17.80
N PRO A 34 3.84 7.30 -18.51
CA PRO A 34 4.22 6.98 -19.89
C PRO A 34 4.73 5.53 -20.08
N GLU A 35 4.71 5.05 -21.33
CA GLU A 35 5.31 3.76 -21.66
C GLU A 35 6.84 3.79 -21.54
N PRO A 36 7.48 2.62 -21.31
CA PRO A 36 8.92 2.50 -21.42
C PRO A 36 9.43 2.98 -22.80
N LEU A 37 10.59 3.63 -22.79
CA LEU A 37 11.29 4.12 -23.95
C LEU A 37 11.79 2.97 -24.83
N SER A 38 11.79 3.22 -26.14
CA SER A 38 12.52 2.38 -27.11
C SER A 38 14.01 2.31 -26.77
N VAL A 39 14.69 1.28 -27.29
CA VAL A 39 16.14 1.13 -27.10
C VAL A 39 16.90 2.36 -27.60
N ALA A 40 16.50 2.93 -28.74
CA ALA A 40 17.11 4.12 -29.31
C ALA A 40 16.91 5.36 -28.42
N ALA A 41 15.69 5.58 -27.93
CA ALA A 41 15.38 6.73 -27.07
C ALA A 41 16.08 6.63 -25.70
N ALA A 42 16.07 5.45 -25.07
CA ALA A 42 16.79 5.20 -23.83
C ALA A 42 18.31 5.45 -23.99
N THR A 43 18.90 4.98 -25.10
CA THR A 43 20.33 5.19 -25.41
C THR A 43 20.66 6.67 -25.62
N ALA A 44 19.79 7.42 -26.30
CA ALA A 44 19.96 8.86 -26.47
C ALA A 44 19.95 9.60 -25.12
N LEU A 45 18.97 9.28 -24.25
CA LEU A 45 18.85 9.87 -22.92
C LEU A 45 20.06 9.54 -22.02
N ALA A 46 20.64 8.36 -22.16
CA ALA A 46 21.79 7.91 -21.37
C ALA A 46 22.96 8.88 -21.39
N SER A 47 23.26 9.45 -22.56
CA SER A 47 24.38 10.37 -22.73
C SER A 47 24.16 11.69 -21.99
N HIS A 48 22.90 12.16 -21.93
CA HIS A 48 22.53 13.36 -21.18
C HIS A 48 22.67 13.14 -19.68
N LEU A 49 22.12 12.04 -19.16
CA LEU A 49 22.20 11.70 -17.74
C LEU A 49 23.66 11.51 -17.28
N ALA A 50 24.46 10.75 -18.04
CA ALA A 50 25.86 10.52 -17.72
C ALA A 50 26.68 11.83 -17.68
N LYS A 51 26.42 12.75 -18.61
CA LYS A 51 27.10 14.04 -18.66
C LYS A 51 26.77 14.93 -17.46
N ASP A 52 25.50 15.03 -17.10
CA ASP A 52 25.08 15.83 -15.95
C ASP A 52 25.62 15.22 -14.65
N LEU A 53 25.48 13.90 -14.46
CA LEU A 53 26.02 13.21 -13.28
C LEU A 53 27.55 13.37 -13.19
N SER A 54 28.30 13.27 -14.30
CA SER A 54 29.75 13.50 -14.29
C SER A 54 30.09 14.93 -13.86
N THR A 55 29.30 15.91 -14.31
CA THR A 55 29.50 17.32 -13.97
C THR A 55 29.21 17.60 -12.49
N ILE A 56 28.10 17.06 -11.98
CA ILE A 56 27.64 17.27 -10.60
C ILE A 56 28.57 16.56 -9.61
N LEU A 57 29.00 15.33 -9.92
CA LEU A 57 29.75 14.48 -9.00
C LEU A 57 31.27 14.57 -9.19
N GLY A 58 31.76 15.37 -10.15
CA GLY A 58 33.19 15.59 -10.37
C GLY A 58 33.91 14.45 -11.08
N GLY A 59 33.23 13.72 -11.95
CA GLY A 59 33.77 12.63 -12.77
C GLY A 59 33.24 11.24 -12.36
N ILE A 60 32.56 10.55 -13.28
CA ILE A 60 32.03 9.19 -13.08
C ILE A 60 32.54 8.16 -14.11
N GLU A 61 33.53 8.52 -14.93
CA GLU A 61 33.97 7.70 -16.08
C GLU A 61 34.61 6.36 -15.67
N HIS A 62 35.03 6.25 -14.41
CA HIS A 62 35.56 5.03 -13.80
C HIS A 62 34.47 4.12 -13.22
N LEU A 63 33.19 4.53 -13.28
CA LEU A 63 32.04 3.79 -12.79
C LEU A 63 31.14 3.35 -13.95
N GLY A 64 30.51 2.20 -13.78
CA GLY A 64 29.37 1.79 -14.58
C GLY A 64 28.13 2.59 -14.23
N LEU A 65 27.27 2.83 -15.21
CA LEU A 65 25.96 3.46 -15.02
C LEU A 65 24.90 2.61 -15.70
N ILE A 66 23.85 2.23 -14.97
CA ILE A 66 22.67 1.55 -15.52
C ILE A 66 21.39 2.24 -15.12
N PHE A 67 20.43 2.32 -16.05
CA PHE A 67 19.07 2.76 -15.76
C PHE A 67 18.06 2.14 -16.74
N PRO A 68 16.80 1.96 -16.33
CA PRO A 68 15.70 1.66 -17.23
C PRO A 68 15.15 2.95 -17.84
N GLY A 69 14.90 2.95 -19.14
CA GLY A 69 14.17 4.01 -19.84
C GLY A 69 12.69 3.94 -19.50
N ALA A 70 12.31 4.02 -18.23
CA ALA A 70 10.94 3.98 -17.76
C ALA A 70 10.79 4.84 -16.51
N LEU A 71 9.56 5.26 -16.25
CA LEU A 71 9.20 6.07 -15.09
C LEU A 71 8.37 5.23 -14.11
N TYR A 72 8.60 5.46 -12.83
CA TYR A 72 8.03 4.69 -11.74
C TYR A 72 7.41 5.63 -10.69
N ASP A 73 6.33 5.17 -10.06
CA ASP A 73 5.82 5.80 -8.84
C ASP A 73 6.73 5.47 -7.63
N GLN A 74 6.72 6.33 -6.62
CA GLN A 74 7.49 6.12 -5.38
C GLN A 74 7.21 4.76 -4.71
N THR A 75 5.99 4.24 -4.82
CA THR A 75 5.58 2.93 -4.27
C THR A 75 6.17 1.73 -5.01
N GLU A 76 6.74 1.96 -6.20
CA GLU A 76 7.46 0.94 -6.98
C GLU A 76 8.95 0.90 -6.62
N ILE A 77 9.51 2.06 -6.23
CA ILE A 77 10.91 2.20 -5.80
C ILE A 77 11.08 1.74 -4.35
N LEU A 78 10.27 2.27 -3.44
CA LEU A 78 10.35 2.03 -2.01
C LEU A 78 9.57 0.76 -1.64
N ARG A 79 10.23 -0.38 -1.75
CA ARG A 79 9.69 -1.69 -1.35
C ARG A 79 10.69 -2.44 -0.48
N PRO A 80 10.26 -3.43 0.33
CA PRO A 80 11.16 -4.25 1.12
C PRO A 80 12.35 -4.77 0.31
N GLY A 81 13.55 -4.32 0.67
CA GLY A 81 14.80 -4.68 -0.02
C GLY A 81 15.09 -4.01 -1.36
N LEU A 82 14.35 -2.95 -1.72
CA LEU A 82 14.58 -2.14 -2.93
C LEU A 82 14.77 -2.99 -4.21
N PRO A 83 13.84 -3.91 -4.52
CA PRO A 83 14.02 -4.96 -5.52
C PRO A 83 14.30 -4.44 -6.93
N LEU A 84 13.77 -3.27 -7.29
CA LEU A 84 14.05 -2.65 -8.57
C LEU A 84 15.54 -2.24 -8.69
N ILE A 85 16.08 -1.63 -7.63
CA ILE A 85 17.49 -1.20 -7.58
C ILE A 85 18.41 -2.43 -7.63
N GLU A 86 18.10 -3.46 -6.86
CA GLU A 86 18.84 -4.73 -6.89
C GLU A 86 18.79 -5.40 -8.26
N ALA A 87 17.62 -5.39 -8.92
CA ALA A 87 17.48 -5.94 -10.27
C ALA A 87 18.33 -5.17 -11.31
N LEU A 88 18.44 -3.84 -11.21
CA LEU A 88 19.33 -3.05 -12.05
C LEU A 88 20.80 -3.40 -11.80
N ALA A 89 21.21 -3.48 -10.53
CA ALA A 89 22.58 -3.85 -10.16
C ALA A 89 22.95 -5.26 -10.66
N ASP A 90 22.03 -6.23 -10.51
CA ASP A 90 22.19 -7.59 -11.02
C ASP A 90 22.31 -7.63 -12.54
N LEU A 91 21.49 -6.85 -13.26
CA LEU A 91 21.57 -6.75 -14.72
C LEU A 91 22.90 -6.18 -15.19
N TYR A 92 23.42 -5.16 -14.51
CA TYR A 92 24.75 -4.64 -14.80
C TYR A 92 25.83 -5.69 -14.55
N ARG A 93 25.81 -6.34 -13.37
CA ARG A 93 26.77 -7.40 -13.00
C ARG A 93 26.75 -8.56 -14.00
N GLY A 94 25.57 -8.99 -14.45
CA GLY A 94 25.41 -10.02 -15.47
C GLY A 94 25.97 -9.67 -16.85
N SER A 95 26.17 -8.38 -17.14
CA SER A 95 26.80 -7.90 -18.38
C SER A 95 28.34 -8.03 -18.38
N LEU A 96 28.94 -8.18 -17.20
CA LEU A 96 30.38 -8.35 -17.01
C LEU A 96 30.75 -9.81 -17.34
N ARG A 97 31.15 -10.07 -18.58
CA ARG A 97 31.48 -11.43 -19.07
C ARG A 97 32.80 -11.95 -18.48
N ASN A 98 32.83 -12.41 -17.21
CA ASN A 98 34.00 -13.01 -16.53
C ASN A 98 35.34 -12.26 -16.71
N SER A 99 35.27 -10.97 -17.02
CA SER A 99 36.42 -10.10 -17.29
C SER A 99 36.65 -9.19 -16.09
N SER A 100 37.83 -8.57 -16.03
CA SER A 100 38.06 -7.41 -15.14
C SER A 100 36.94 -6.38 -15.30
N PHE A 101 36.61 -5.67 -14.22
CA PHE A 101 35.61 -4.61 -14.24
C PHE A 101 35.98 -3.55 -15.30
N GLU A 102 35.07 -3.33 -16.26
CA GLU A 102 35.14 -2.26 -17.25
C GLU A 102 33.90 -1.38 -17.09
N PRO A 103 34.06 -0.07 -16.87
CA PRO A 103 32.95 0.88 -16.81
C PRO A 103 32.15 0.87 -18.12
N ARG A 104 30.82 0.74 -18.01
CA ARG A 104 29.88 0.77 -19.14
C ARG A 104 28.67 1.61 -18.80
N LEU A 105 28.15 2.29 -19.82
CA LEU A 105 26.85 2.95 -19.77
C LEU A 105 25.80 2.00 -20.37
N ILE A 106 24.83 1.57 -19.56
CA ILE A 106 23.77 0.65 -19.97
C ILE A 106 22.42 1.34 -19.81
N ALA A 107 21.78 1.67 -20.93
CA ALA A 107 20.40 2.12 -20.96
C ALA A 107 19.51 0.96 -21.37
N LEU A 108 18.59 0.56 -20.50
CA LEU A 108 17.62 -0.49 -20.81
C LEU A 108 16.41 0.17 -21.47
N GLY A 109 16.24 -0.06 -22.77
CA GLY A 109 15.00 0.27 -23.48
C GLY A 109 14.30 -0.98 -23.98
N THR A 110 13.08 -0.82 -24.47
CA THR A 110 12.30 -1.92 -25.04
C THR A 110 11.46 -1.42 -26.21
N ASP A 111 11.45 -2.19 -27.30
CA ASP A 111 10.55 -1.95 -28.44
C ASP A 111 9.21 -2.68 -28.25
N ARG A 112 8.99 -3.22 -27.05
CA ARG A 112 7.74 -3.80 -26.56
C ARG A 112 7.24 -2.94 -25.40
N ALA A 113 5.98 -3.10 -25.01
CA ALA A 113 5.45 -2.39 -23.83
C ALA A 113 6.07 -2.82 -22.48
N PHE A 114 6.98 -3.81 -22.47
CA PHE A 114 7.59 -4.37 -21.26
C PHE A 114 9.06 -4.76 -21.49
N PHE A 115 9.85 -4.72 -20.41
CA PHE A 115 11.19 -5.29 -20.32
C PHE A 115 11.14 -6.81 -20.10
N PRO A 116 12.12 -7.56 -20.64
CA PRO A 116 12.23 -9.01 -20.40
C PRO A 116 12.36 -9.41 -18.93
N VAL A 117 12.93 -8.53 -18.10
CA VAL A 117 13.06 -8.74 -16.65
C VAL A 117 11.87 -8.12 -15.96
N SER A 118 11.01 -8.94 -15.36
CA SER A 118 9.76 -8.47 -14.76
C SER A 118 9.96 -7.51 -13.59
N ALA A 119 11.06 -7.65 -12.85
CA ALA A 119 11.36 -6.82 -11.67
C ALA A 119 11.56 -5.33 -11.99
N ILE A 120 11.85 -4.98 -13.25
CA ILE A 120 12.01 -3.60 -13.70
C ILE A 120 10.82 -3.12 -14.55
N ASN A 121 9.75 -3.90 -14.70
CA ASN A 121 8.57 -3.44 -15.43
C ASN A 121 7.79 -2.42 -14.60
N PRO A 122 7.54 -1.20 -15.12
CA PRO A 122 6.71 -0.22 -14.42
C PRO A 122 5.27 -0.70 -14.37
N LEU A 123 4.59 -0.45 -13.25
CA LEU A 123 3.21 -0.88 -13.03
C LEU A 123 2.18 -0.01 -13.77
N ARG A 124 2.51 1.27 -14.00
CA ARG A 124 1.70 2.23 -14.77
C ARG A 124 0.21 2.24 -14.37
N ARG A 125 -0.06 2.47 -13.08
CA ARG A 125 -1.42 2.44 -12.53
C ARG A 125 -2.06 3.84 -12.60
N PRO A 126 -3.39 3.93 -12.78
CA PRO A 126 -4.09 5.18 -12.55
C PRO A 126 -3.86 5.69 -11.13
N GLY A 127 -3.81 7.01 -10.95
CA GLY A 127 -3.57 7.63 -9.65
C GLY A 127 -2.11 7.59 -9.18
N SER A 128 -1.14 7.31 -10.07
CA SER A 128 0.27 7.64 -9.80
C SER A 128 0.39 9.12 -9.47
N GLY A 129 1.12 9.45 -8.41
CA GLY A 129 1.22 10.83 -7.92
C GLY A 129 1.92 11.76 -8.93
N PRO A 130 1.98 13.08 -8.64
CA PRO A 130 2.67 14.04 -9.51
C PRO A 130 4.19 13.84 -9.52
N LEU A 131 4.75 12.97 -8.68
CA LEU A 131 6.17 12.66 -8.63
C LEU A 131 6.44 11.32 -9.33
N LEU A 132 7.12 11.38 -10.47
CA LEU A 132 7.63 10.22 -11.18
C LEU A 132 9.15 10.12 -11.02
N LEU A 133 9.66 8.90 -11.00
CA LEU A 133 11.06 8.61 -10.72
C LEU A 133 11.68 7.80 -11.85
N LEU A 134 12.87 8.18 -12.31
CA LEU A 134 13.73 7.35 -13.15
C LEU A 134 14.94 6.89 -12.31
N PRO A 135 14.99 5.62 -11.89
CA PRO A 135 16.07 5.10 -11.05
C PRO A 135 17.32 4.81 -11.88
N PHE A 136 18.49 5.02 -11.30
CA PHE A 136 19.76 4.62 -11.87
C PHE A 136 20.69 4.04 -10.81
N CYS A 137 21.65 3.22 -11.23
CA CYS A 137 22.69 2.69 -10.36
C CYS A 137 24.07 3.00 -10.93
N LEU A 138 24.93 3.55 -10.08
CA LEU A 138 26.36 3.58 -10.30
C LEU A 138 26.95 2.28 -9.77
N VAL A 139 27.81 1.62 -10.55
CA VAL A 139 28.36 0.29 -10.24
C VAL A 139 29.88 0.33 -10.39
N GLY A 140 30.63 -0.20 -9.44
CA GLY A 140 32.09 -0.14 -9.48
C GLY A 140 32.77 -0.77 -8.27
N PRO A 141 34.10 -0.66 -8.17
CA PRO A 141 34.85 -1.13 -7.01
C PRO A 141 34.33 -0.49 -5.72
N ASP A 142 34.31 -1.26 -4.63
CA ASP A 142 33.78 -0.83 -3.32
C ASP A 142 34.29 0.54 -2.85
N LYS A 143 35.59 0.81 -3.01
CA LYS A 143 36.19 2.08 -2.59
C LYS A 143 35.65 3.28 -3.37
N ASP A 144 35.47 3.12 -4.67
CA ASP A 144 34.99 4.18 -5.55
C ASP A 144 33.50 4.45 -5.30
N ILE A 145 32.72 3.37 -5.09
CA ILE A 145 31.31 3.47 -4.71
C ILE A 145 31.12 4.09 -3.33
N ALA A 146 31.94 3.75 -2.34
CA ALA A 146 31.86 4.37 -1.02
C ALA A 146 32.18 5.87 -1.05
N LEU A 147 33.07 6.30 -1.95
CA LEU A 147 33.38 7.72 -2.16
C LEU A 147 32.20 8.43 -2.85
N ILE A 148 31.71 7.89 -3.97
CA ILE A 148 30.63 8.53 -4.73
C ILE A 148 29.33 8.60 -3.94
N ALA A 149 29.04 7.61 -3.10
CA ALA A 149 27.86 7.61 -2.23
C ALA A 149 27.87 8.82 -1.29
N ARG A 150 28.99 9.12 -0.65
CA ARG A 150 29.13 10.31 0.21
C ARG A 150 28.97 11.59 -0.59
N THR A 151 29.61 11.67 -1.76
CA THR A 151 29.49 12.84 -2.63
C THR A 151 28.05 13.06 -3.10
N MET A 152 27.31 11.99 -3.43
CA MET A 152 25.91 12.07 -3.82
C MET A 152 25.04 12.59 -2.67
N GLU A 153 25.15 12.03 -1.46
CA GLU A 153 24.37 12.50 -0.29
C GLU A 153 24.68 13.96 0.06
N ASP A 154 25.94 14.40 -0.05
CA ASP A 154 26.32 15.79 0.24
C ASP A 154 25.88 16.77 -0.86
N THR A 155 25.91 16.34 -2.13
CA THR A 155 25.77 17.24 -3.28
C THR A 155 24.35 17.29 -3.83
N LEU A 156 23.66 16.16 -3.97
CA LEU A 156 22.37 16.11 -4.67
C LEU A 156 21.27 16.86 -3.93
N MET A 157 21.30 16.84 -2.59
CA MET A 157 20.36 17.61 -1.76
C MET A 157 20.38 19.12 -2.05
N GLN A 158 21.54 19.69 -2.45
CA GLN A 158 21.70 21.13 -2.68
C GLN A 158 21.83 21.52 -4.15
N ASN A 159 22.47 20.65 -4.96
CA ASN A 159 22.89 20.93 -6.33
C ASN A 159 22.47 19.84 -7.32
N GLY A 160 21.43 19.06 -7.02
CA GLY A 160 20.90 18.03 -7.92
C GLY A 160 20.19 18.56 -9.18
N GLN A 161 20.26 19.86 -9.48
CA GLN A 161 19.59 20.43 -10.64
C GLN A 161 20.15 19.86 -11.94
N VAL A 162 19.22 19.53 -12.83
CA VAL A 162 19.51 18.93 -14.12
C VAL A 162 19.74 20.02 -15.16
N SER A 163 20.60 19.76 -16.17
CA SER A 163 20.85 20.76 -17.21
C SER A 163 19.61 20.97 -18.09
N PRO A 164 19.44 22.16 -18.72
CA PRO A 164 18.32 22.41 -19.62
C PRO A 164 18.22 21.39 -20.76
N ALA A 165 19.37 20.92 -21.26
CA ALA A 165 19.42 19.93 -22.34
C ALA A 165 18.88 18.56 -21.89
N THR A 166 19.19 18.13 -20.67
CA THR A 166 18.67 16.88 -20.12
C THR A 166 17.19 17.00 -19.78
N ALA A 167 16.75 18.13 -19.21
CA ALA A 167 15.34 18.40 -18.95
C ALA A 167 14.52 18.37 -20.26
N GLU A 168 14.99 19.01 -21.33
CA GLU A 168 14.34 18.96 -22.64
C GLU A 168 14.32 17.52 -23.20
N ALA A 169 15.42 16.78 -23.10
CA ALA A 169 15.50 15.40 -23.58
C ALA A 169 14.52 14.48 -22.84
N VAL A 170 14.38 14.60 -21.52
CA VAL A 170 13.41 13.82 -20.72
C VAL A 170 11.98 14.19 -21.11
N GLY A 171 11.66 15.49 -21.19
CA GLY A 171 10.34 15.98 -21.56
C GLY A 171 9.90 15.49 -22.95
N GLN A 172 10.81 15.54 -23.93
CA GLN A 172 10.55 15.05 -25.28
C GLN A 172 10.44 13.51 -25.34
N ALA A 173 11.31 12.79 -24.63
CA ALA A 173 11.33 11.33 -24.66
C ALA A 173 10.05 10.71 -24.07
N PHE A 174 9.56 11.28 -22.97
CA PHE A 174 8.37 10.77 -22.27
C PHE A 174 7.07 11.52 -22.60
N GLY A 175 7.15 12.62 -23.35
CA GLY A 175 5.98 13.45 -23.70
C GLY A 175 5.37 14.16 -22.49
N LEU A 176 6.21 14.64 -21.56
CA LEU A 176 5.79 15.21 -20.28
C LEU A 176 5.92 16.73 -20.24
N THR A 177 4.98 17.37 -19.54
CA THR A 177 5.11 18.77 -19.09
C THR A 177 5.50 18.74 -17.61
N MET A 178 6.76 19.08 -17.33
CA MET A 178 7.35 18.97 -15.99
C MET A 178 7.44 20.35 -15.34
N LEU A 179 7.11 20.43 -14.06
CA LEU A 179 7.35 21.61 -13.23
C LEU A 179 8.81 21.68 -12.79
N ASN A 180 9.36 20.54 -12.38
CA ASN A 180 10.70 20.45 -11.85
C ASN A 180 11.34 19.09 -12.16
N ILE A 181 12.67 19.08 -12.26
CA ILE A 181 13.44 17.85 -12.47
C ILE A 181 14.81 17.95 -11.78
N SER A 182 15.14 16.97 -10.95
CA SER A 182 16.39 16.96 -10.19
C SER A 182 16.88 15.54 -9.88
N PHE A 183 18.19 15.37 -9.80
CA PHE A 183 18.81 14.18 -9.23
C PHE A 183 18.70 14.20 -7.71
N VAL A 184 18.29 13.08 -7.12
CA VAL A 184 18.12 12.89 -5.67
C VAL A 184 18.62 11.50 -5.27
N THR A 185 18.97 11.32 -3.99
CA THR A 185 19.27 9.99 -3.45
C THR A 185 18.00 9.27 -3.01
N VAL A 186 18.11 7.97 -2.71
CA VAL A 186 17.01 7.23 -2.05
C VAL A 186 16.74 7.82 -0.65
N SER A 187 17.79 8.28 0.05
CA SER A 187 17.68 8.95 1.35
C SER A 187 16.88 10.25 1.26
N ASP A 188 17.10 11.06 0.21
CA ASP A 188 16.32 12.27 -0.06
C ASP A 188 14.83 11.96 -0.29
N LEU A 189 14.53 10.93 -1.10
CA LEU A 189 13.15 10.49 -1.33
C LEU A 189 12.47 10.04 -0.03
N CYS A 190 13.19 9.26 0.78
CA CYS A 190 12.77 8.85 2.11
C CYS A 190 12.47 10.06 3.02
N ALA A 191 13.35 11.06 3.04
CA ALA A 191 13.17 12.27 3.83
C ALA A 191 11.93 13.07 3.38
N LEU A 192 11.74 13.24 2.07
CA LEU A 192 10.55 13.90 1.51
C LEU A 192 9.28 13.18 1.94
N LEU A 193 9.23 11.86 1.78
CA LEU A 193 8.06 11.05 2.11
C LEU A 193 7.77 11.09 3.62
N ARG A 194 8.80 11.02 4.47
CA ARG A 194 8.65 11.15 5.92
C ARG A 194 7.98 12.47 6.30
N VAL A 195 8.46 13.60 5.76
CA VAL A 195 7.87 14.93 6.02
C VAL A 195 6.42 14.99 5.55
N GLN A 196 6.13 14.42 4.38
CA GLN A 196 4.75 14.34 3.87
C GLN A 196 3.85 13.53 4.81
N LEU A 197 4.27 12.33 5.24
CA LEU A 197 3.50 11.50 6.15
C LEU A 197 3.31 12.16 7.52
N GLU A 198 4.37 12.76 8.08
CA GLU A 198 4.31 13.47 9.36
C GLU A 198 3.31 14.63 9.32
N SER A 199 3.34 15.45 8.25
CA SER A 199 2.42 16.58 8.08
C SER A 199 0.94 16.17 8.00
N HIS A 200 0.65 14.91 7.66
CA HIS A 200 -0.69 14.34 7.60
C HIS A 200 -1.02 13.40 8.79
N GLY A 201 -0.16 13.34 9.82
CA GLY A 201 -0.38 12.51 11.01
C GLY A 201 -0.07 11.02 10.85
N PHE A 202 0.66 10.63 9.79
CA PHE A 202 1.02 9.25 9.47
C PHE A 202 2.47 8.89 9.85
N LEU A 203 3.06 9.57 10.84
CA LEU A 203 4.41 9.23 11.29
C LEU A 203 4.55 7.75 11.74
N PRO A 204 3.58 7.12 12.42
CA PRO A 204 3.67 5.69 12.73
C PRO A 204 3.69 4.78 11.48
N LEU A 205 3.10 5.22 10.35
CA LEU A 205 3.20 4.48 9.10
C LEU A 205 4.62 4.54 8.54
N TRP A 206 5.28 5.71 8.62
CA TRP A 206 6.69 5.84 8.25
C TRP A 206 7.58 4.86 9.01
N GLU A 207 7.40 4.73 10.33
CA GLU A 207 8.21 3.82 11.16
C GLU A 207 8.08 2.35 10.74
N LEU A 208 6.85 1.92 10.42
CA LEU A 208 6.59 0.56 9.88
C LEU A 208 7.30 0.35 8.53
N LEU A 209 7.19 1.33 7.64
CA LEU A 209 7.75 1.26 6.29
C LEU A 209 9.28 1.28 6.30
N GLU A 210 9.88 2.18 7.08
CA GLU A 210 11.33 2.31 7.25
C GLU A 210 11.95 1.00 7.76
N HIS A 211 11.34 0.38 8.77
CA HIS A 211 11.78 -0.92 9.30
C HIS A 211 11.79 -2.00 8.21
N ALA A 212 10.74 -2.06 7.38
CA ALA A 212 10.58 -3.08 6.35
C ALA A 212 11.47 -2.85 5.11
N TRP A 213 11.57 -1.60 4.61
CA TRP A 213 12.37 -1.28 3.42
C TRP A 213 13.83 -1.62 3.60
N PHE A 214 14.41 -1.27 4.76
CA PHE A 214 15.81 -1.51 5.07
C PHE A 214 16.07 -2.88 5.70
N GLN A 215 15.08 -3.79 5.66
CA GLN A 215 15.17 -5.18 6.13
C GLN A 215 15.81 -5.29 7.53
N GLN A 216 15.40 -4.41 8.45
CA GLN A 216 15.87 -4.47 9.82
C GLN A 216 15.47 -5.82 10.44
N LEU A 217 16.39 -6.43 11.20
CA LEU A 217 16.14 -7.75 11.82
C LEU A 217 15.06 -7.64 12.91
N GLY A 218 14.19 -8.66 12.95
CA GLY A 218 13.11 -8.76 13.93
C GLY A 218 11.82 -8.05 13.52
N SER A 219 10.92 -7.89 14.48
CA SER A 219 9.62 -7.25 14.28
C SER A 219 9.54 -5.86 14.88
N TYR A 220 8.75 -5.01 14.23
CA TYR A 220 8.44 -3.67 14.71
C TYR A 220 6.93 -3.48 14.76
N SER A 221 6.43 -2.85 15.82
CA SER A 221 5.01 -2.66 16.02
C SER A 221 4.66 -1.22 16.31
N VAL A 222 3.47 -0.82 15.86
CA VAL A 222 2.86 0.46 16.24
C VAL A 222 1.42 0.22 16.71
N THR A 223 1.02 1.00 17.71
CA THR A 223 -0.38 1.10 18.16
C THR A 223 -0.84 2.54 17.95
N LEU A 224 -1.91 2.72 17.17
CA LEU A 224 -2.46 4.04 16.88
C LEU A 224 -3.41 4.49 18.00
N GLU A 225 -3.71 5.79 18.05
CA GLU A 225 -4.65 6.35 19.04
C GLU A 225 -6.07 5.77 18.92
N SER A 226 -6.49 5.43 17.70
CA SER A 226 -7.75 4.74 17.41
C SER A 226 -7.76 3.27 17.89
N GLY A 227 -6.62 2.75 18.35
CA GLY A 227 -6.46 1.38 18.86
C GLY A 227 -6.11 0.35 17.80
N ASN A 228 -5.84 0.76 16.56
CA ASN A 228 -5.30 -0.13 15.53
C ASN A 228 -3.89 -0.56 15.91
N ARG A 229 -3.56 -1.82 15.61
CA ARG A 229 -2.24 -2.39 15.85
C ARG A 229 -1.68 -2.97 14.56
N PHE A 230 -0.43 -2.67 14.26
CA PHE A 230 0.29 -3.21 13.11
C PHE A 230 1.64 -3.72 13.57
N VAL A 231 2.00 -4.92 13.12
CA VAL A 231 3.31 -5.54 13.39
C VAL A 231 3.93 -5.92 12.06
N VAL A 232 5.08 -5.33 11.72
CA VAL A 232 5.82 -5.63 10.49
C VAL A 232 6.95 -6.61 10.74
N SER A 233 7.11 -7.57 9.83
CA SER A 233 8.20 -8.53 9.82
C SER A 233 8.47 -8.95 8.37
N GLY A 234 9.65 -8.63 7.86
CA GLY A 234 9.98 -8.80 6.44
C GLY A 234 9.06 -7.98 5.54
N ASP A 235 8.43 -8.65 4.58
CA ASP A 235 7.47 -8.10 3.61
C ASP A 235 6.00 -8.23 4.04
N HIS A 236 5.73 -8.54 5.31
CA HIS A 236 4.37 -8.70 5.84
C HIS A 236 4.07 -7.69 6.94
N ALA A 237 2.84 -7.17 6.90
CA ALA A 237 2.25 -6.37 7.97
C ALA A 237 1.06 -7.12 8.58
N HIS A 238 1.17 -7.49 9.85
CA HIS A 238 0.16 -8.24 10.58
C HIS A 238 -0.73 -7.29 11.39
N THR A 239 -2.05 -7.51 11.36
CA THR A 239 -3.00 -6.66 12.08
C THR A 239 -4.28 -7.42 12.45
N PRO A 240 -4.85 -7.21 13.66
CA PRO A 240 -6.15 -7.77 14.01
C PRO A 240 -7.28 -7.05 13.26
N PHE A 241 -8.30 -7.82 12.89
CA PHE A 241 -9.58 -7.35 12.40
C PHE A 241 -10.64 -7.59 13.46
N TYR A 242 -11.40 -6.55 13.80
CA TYR A 242 -12.52 -6.65 14.73
C TYR A 242 -13.83 -6.42 14.00
N THR A 243 -14.82 -7.26 14.29
CA THR A 243 -16.23 -6.90 14.06
C THR A 243 -16.59 -5.73 14.99
N PHE A 244 -17.73 -5.07 14.74
CA PHE A 244 -18.15 -3.98 15.65
C PHE A 244 -18.35 -4.51 17.07
N ASP A 245 -19.00 -5.66 17.20
CA ASP A 245 -19.30 -6.32 18.47
C ASP A 245 -18.00 -6.68 19.21
N ASP A 246 -17.06 -7.34 18.54
CA ASP A 246 -15.76 -7.70 19.13
C ASP A 246 -14.97 -6.46 19.56
N TRP A 247 -14.91 -5.44 18.69
CA TRP A 247 -14.24 -4.17 18.96
C TRP A 247 -14.81 -3.47 20.19
N ALA A 248 -16.14 -3.46 20.31
CA ALA A 248 -16.83 -2.77 21.40
C ALA A 248 -16.83 -3.56 22.71
N GLN A 249 -16.80 -4.90 22.68
CA GLN A 249 -16.94 -5.73 23.88
C GLN A 249 -15.61 -6.08 24.54
N PHE A 250 -14.60 -6.48 23.76
CA PHE A 250 -13.28 -6.84 24.31
C PHE A 250 -12.11 -6.09 23.66
N GLY A 251 -12.27 -5.59 22.44
CA GLY A 251 -11.23 -4.87 21.71
C GLY A 251 -11.03 -3.42 22.16
N PRO A 252 -10.40 -2.59 21.31
CA PRO A 252 -10.03 -1.21 21.64
C PRO A 252 -11.20 -0.32 22.08
N GLY A 253 -12.40 -0.59 21.56
CA GLY A 253 -13.61 0.14 21.90
C GLY A 253 -14.13 -0.12 23.31
N LYS A 254 -13.69 -1.20 23.99
CA LYS A 254 -14.21 -1.65 25.30
C LYS A 254 -14.32 -0.54 26.35
N LYS A 255 -13.32 0.34 26.44
CA LYS A 255 -13.26 1.41 27.44
C LYS A 255 -14.01 2.68 27.02
N LEU A 256 -14.49 2.76 25.78
CA LEU A 256 -15.24 3.91 25.30
C LEU A 256 -16.67 3.92 25.86
N PRO A 257 -17.21 5.09 26.25
CA PRO A 257 -18.62 5.25 26.57
C PRO A 257 -19.50 4.83 25.39
N SER A 258 -20.66 4.23 25.65
CA SER A 258 -21.54 3.70 24.60
C SER A 258 -21.96 4.78 23.57
N SER A 259 -22.14 6.03 24.01
CA SER A 259 -22.45 7.17 23.12
C SER A 259 -21.36 7.52 22.11
N LYS A 260 -20.13 7.02 22.28
CA LYS A 260 -18.99 7.28 21.38
C LYS A 260 -18.61 6.09 20.50
N LEU A 261 -19.30 4.95 20.60
CA LEU A 261 -18.91 3.74 19.87
C LEU A 261 -19.02 3.89 18.36
N GLY A 262 -20.08 4.54 17.85
CA GLY A 262 -20.23 4.75 16.40
C GLY A 262 -19.09 5.55 15.79
N ALA A 263 -18.75 6.69 16.40
CA ALA A 263 -17.62 7.51 15.95
C ALA A 263 -16.28 6.79 16.11
N GLY A 264 -16.03 6.19 17.29
CA GLY A 264 -14.78 5.49 17.57
C GLY A 264 -14.54 4.28 16.65
N TYR A 265 -15.57 3.52 16.30
CA TYR A 265 -15.43 2.41 15.36
C TYR A 265 -15.16 2.92 13.94
N SER A 266 -15.81 4.02 13.54
CA SER A 266 -15.57 4.64 12.24
C SER A 266 -14.13 5.13 12.12
N ASP A 267 -13.60 5.79 13.16
CA ASP A 267 -12.19 6.21 13.22
C ASP A 267 -11.23 5.02 13.16
N TRP A 268 -11.54 3.94 13.89
CA TRP A 268 -10.76 2.70 13.83
C TRP A 268 -10.76 2.07 12.43
N VAL A 269 -11.93 1.98 11.77
CA VAL A 269 -12.04 1.43 10.40
C VAL A 269 -11.31 2.31 9.39
N ARG A 270 -11.38 3.64 9.53
CA ARG A 270 -10.66 4.59 8.68
C ARG A 270 -9.16 4.33 8.71
N MET A 271 -8.59 4.30 9.91
CA MET A 271 -7.16 4.02 10.10
C MET A 271 -6.79 2.63 9.61
N GLN A 272 -7.63 1.62 9.88
CA GLN A 272 -7.39 0.25 9.40
C GLN A 272 -7.27 0.19 7.88
N ARG A 273 -8.20 0.86 7.16
CA ARG A 273 -8.22 0.87 5.69
C ARG A 273 -7.06 1.67 5.11
N GLN A 274 -6.78 2.85 5.66
CA GLN A 274 -5.70 3.72 5.17
C GLN A 274 -4.34 3.07 5.34
N TYR A 275 -4.02 2.56 6.54
CA TYR A 275 -2.74 1.91 6.79
C TYR A 275 -2.59 0.63 5.98
N ALA A 276 -3.60 -0.26 5.97
CA ALA A 276 -3.49 -1.50 5.19
C ALA A 276 -3.30 -1.21 3.68
N SER A 277 -4.01 -0.22 3.13
CA SER A 277 -3.87 0.15 1.72
C SER A 277 -2.49 0.74 1.42
N ALA A 278 -1.97 1.60 2.29
CA ALA A 278 -0.66 2.21 2.12
C ALA A 278 0.46 1.16 2.24
N LEU A 279 0.40 0.27 3.23
CA LEU A 279 1.36 -0.82 3.41
C LEU A 279 1.41 -1.72 2.16
N GLU A 280 0.25 -2.13 1.63
CA GLU A 280 0.17 -2.92 0.38
C GLU A 280 0.72 -2.16 -0.83
N ALA A 281 0.47 -0.85 -0.92
CA ALA A 281 1.00 -0.03 -2.01
C ALA A 281 2.54 -0.05 -2.03
N TYR A 282 3.17 0.06 -0.87
CA TYR A 282 4.63 -0.03 -0.68
C TYR A 282 5.16 -1.48 -0.61
N GLY A 283 4.34 -2.48 -0.96
CA GLY A 283 4.77 -3.87 -1.12
C GLY A 283 4.82 -4.68 0.18
N LEU A 284 4.15 -4.24 1.25
CA LEU A 284 3.95 -5.05 2.46
C LEU A 284 2.58 -5.72 2.42
N HIS A 285 2.57 -7.05 2.46
CA HIS A 285 1.35 -7.84 2.46
C HIS A 285 0.60 -7.72 3.79
N ALA A 286 -0.60 -7.16 3.75
CA ALA A 286 -1.45 -6.90 4.91
C ALA A 286 -2.19 -8.19 5.34
N ARG A 287 -1.61 -8.88 6.32
CA ARG A 287 -2.18 -10.06 6.95
C ARG A 287 -3.15 -9.67 8.05
N ARG A 288 -4.44 -9.84 7.77
CA ARG A 288 -5.53 -9.59 8.70
C ARG A 288 -5.99 -10.88 9.35
N VAL A 289 -6.14 -10.89 10.67
CA VAL A 289 -6.63 -12.06 11.43
C VAL A 289 -7.81 -11.66 12.29
N LEU A 290 -8.79 -12.55 12.46
CA LEU A 290 -9.95 -12.25 13.30
C LEU A 290 -9.50 -12.11 14.77
N ALA A 291 -9.85 -10.99 15.38
CA ALA A 291 -9.53 -10.74 16.77
C ALA A 291 -10.27 -11.71 17.70
N ASN A 292 -9.67 -11.99 18.85
CA ASN A 292 -10.29 -12.75 19.93
C ASN A 292 -9.68 -12.29 21.27
N PRO A 293 -10.31 -12.61 22.43
CA PRO A 293 -9.81 -12.15 23.72
C PRO A 293 -8.37 -12.58 24.04
N ARG A 294 -7.97 -13.78 23.63
CA ARG A 294 -6.60 -14.28 23.85
C ARG A 294 -5.57 -13.50 23.02
N LEU A 295 -5.91 -13.16 21.77
CA LEU A 295 -5.08 -12.30 20.95
C LEU A 295 -4.96 -10.91 21.58
N GLU A 296 -6.07 -10.34 22.08
CA GLU A 296 -6.06 -9.03 22.72
C GLU A 296 -5.12 -8.98 23.95
N GLU A 297 -5.11 -10.05 24.75
CA GLU A 297 -4.18 -10.20 25.88
C GLU A 297 -2.71 -10.27 25.42
N ALA A 298 -2.42 -11.02 24.35
CA ALA A 298 -1.06 -11.12 23.81
C ALA A 298 -0.57 -9.78 23.24
N LEU A 299 -1.44 -9.06 22.51
CA LEU A 299 -1.15 -7.76 21.92
C LEU A 299 -1.05 -6.63 22.95
N ALA A 300 -1.49 -6.85 24.19
CA ALA A 300 -1.32 -5.89 25.28
C ALA A 300 0.08 -5.93 25.90
N THR A 301 0.91 -6.91 25.53
CA THR A 301 2.30 -6.99 25.97
C THR A 301 3.20 -6.09 25.12
N GLU A 302 4.30 -5.60 25.70
CA GLU A 302 5.32 -4.82 24.97
C GLU A 302 6.30 -5.71 24.16
N ASP A 303 5.99 -7.01 24.02
CA ASP A 303 6.82 -7.98 23.30
C ASP A 303 6.33 -8.14 21.86
N ASN A 304 7.02 -7.50 20.92
CA ASN A 304 6.69 -7.54 19.50
C ASN A 304 6.75 -8.95 18.91
N GLU A 305 7.68 -9.80 19.38
CA GLU A 305 7.84 -11.16 18.86
C GLU A 305 6.71 -12.06 19.36
N ALA A 306 6.33 -11.93 20.63
CA ALA A 306 5.16 -12.64 21.17
C ALA A 306 3.86 -12.20 20.50
N ALA A 307 3.70 -10.89 20.25
CA ALA A 307 2.56 -10.34 19.51
C ALA A 307 2.50 -10.89 18.08
N LEU A 308 3.63 -10.92 17.38
CA LEU A 308 3.75 -11.47 16.03
C LEU A 308 3.42 -12.96 15.99
N GLU A 309 3.91 -13.74 16.95
CA GLU A 309 3.62 -15.17 17.04
C GLU A 309 2.13 -15.41 17.26
N ALA A 310 1.51 -14.69 18.20
CA ALA A 310 0.07 -14.77 18.45
C ALA A 310 -0.76 -14.40 17.20
N LEU A 311 -0.32 -13.43 16.40
CA LEU A 311 -0.94 -13.07 15.12
C LEU A 311 -0.76 -14.17 14.06
N ARG A 312 0.37 -14.89 14.05
CA ARG A 312 0.67 -15.96 13.08
C ARG A 312 -0.10 -17.26 13.37
N GLU A 313 -0.40 -17.53 14.63
CA GLU A 313 -1.19 -18.69 15.06
C GLU A 313 -2.65 -18.65 14.55
N ILE A 314 -3.17 -17.46 14.25
CA ILE A 314 -4.54 -17.29 13.78
C ILE A 314 -4.56 -17.29 12.24
N PRO A 315 -5.43 -18.11 11.60
CA PRO A 315 -5.59 -18.09 10.15
C PRO A 315 -5.96 -16.69 9.65
N CYS A 316 -5.32 -16.28 8.55
CA CYS A 316 -5.67 -15.02 7.91
C CYS A 316 -7.10 -15.05 7.37
N LEU A 317 -7.79 -13.93 7.54
CA LEU A 317 -9.02 -13.64 6.85
C LEU A 317 -8.75 -13.64 5.35
N SER A 318 -9.57 -14.39 4.61
CA SER A 318 -9.49 -14.53 3.17
C SER A 318 -10.88 -14.38 2.55
N GLY A 319 -10.93 -14.10 1.25
CA GLY A 319 -12.18 -13.79 0.54
C GLY A 319 -12.58 -12.32 0.63
N ASP A 320 -13.75 -12.01 0.07
CA ASP A 320 -14.19 -10.63 -0.10
C ASP A 320 -14.90 -10.05 1.14
N TYR A 321 -15.43 -10.90 2.03
CA TYR A 321 -16.18 -10.50 3.21
C TYR A 321 -16.15 -11.55 4.33
N LEU A 322 -16.45 -11.11 5.56
CA LEU A 322 -16.64 -11.92 6.75
C LEU A 322 -18.12 -11.96 7.14
N VAL A 323 -18.62 -13.12 7.57
CA VAL A 323 -19.96 -13.25 8.17
C VAL A 323 -19.81 -13.62 9.64
N GLU A 324 -20.24 -12.71 10.51
CA GLU A 324 -20.41 -12.92 11.94
C GLU A 324 -21.84 -13.41 12.20
N ARG A 325 -21.99 -14.64 12.71
CA ARG A 325 -23.29 -15.24 13.01
C ARG A 325 -23.63 -15.02 14.49
N ILE A 326 -24.59 -14.13 14.76
CA ILE A 326 -25.01 -13.78 16.12
C ILE A 326 -26.06 -14.76 16.63
N PHE A 327 -27.02 -15.12 15.76
CA PHE A 327 -28.09 -16.04 16.10
C PHE A 327 -28.44 -16.92 14.90
N HIS A 328 -28.69 -18.20 15.18
CA HIS A 328 -29.23 -19.15 14.23
C HIS A 328 -30.16 -20.11 14.96
N ASN A 329 -31.38 -20.25 14.46
CA ASN A 329 -32.32 -21.26 14.91
C ASN A 329 -32.19 -22.50 14.02
N ASP A 330 -31.80 -23.65 14.62
CA ASP A 330 -31.59 -24.92 13.92
C ASP A 330 -32.88 -25.59 13.42
N SER A 331 -34.05 -24.98 13.67
CA SER A 331 -35.33 -25.50 13.19
C SER A 331 -35.44 -25.44 11.66
N GLU A 332 -36.04 -26.45 11.03
CA GLU A 332 -36.35 -26.48 9.57
C GLU A 332 -37.44 -25.48 9.14
N LEU A 333 -37.66 -24.40 9.90
CA LEU A 333 -38.66 -23.39 9.59
C LEU A 333 -38.28 -22.68 8.28
N GLN A 334 -39.28 -22.53 7.41
CA GLN A 334 -39.08 -21.88 6.12
C GLN A 334 -38.82 -20.38 6.32
N GLU A 335 -37.65 -19.93 5.90
CA GLU A 335 -37.29 -18.52 5.84
C GLU A 335 -38.23 -17.80 4.83
N GLN A 336 -38.90 -16.72 5.26
CA GLN A 336 -39.95 -16.03 4.49
C GLN A 336 -39.61 -14.56 4.23
N ALA A 337 -38.91 -13.89 5.15
CA ALA A 337 -38.54 -12.49 4.99
C ALA A 337 -37.08 -12.24 5.40
N MET A 338 -36.42 -11.34 4.67
CA MET A 338 -35.08 -10.85 4.94
C MET A 338 -35.09 -9.32 5.09
N LEU A 339 -34.66 -8.85 6.26
CA LEU A 339 -34.48 -7.43 6.57
C LEU A 339 -32.99 -7.12 6.62
N ILE A 340 -32.54 -6.22 5.77
CA ILE A 340 -31.13 -5.84 5.63
C ILE A 340 -30.97 -4.39 6.08
N THR A 341 -30.07 -4.16 7.02
CA THR A 341 -29.66 -2.81 7.44
C THR A 341 -28.27 -2.52 6.88
N HIS A 342 -28.18 -1.43 6.13
CA HIS A 342 -26.90 -0.92 5.63
C HIS A 342 -26.24 -0.07 6.72
N GLN A 343 -25.28 -0.67 7.42
CA GLN A 343 -24.47 0.02 8.42
C GLN A 343 -23.37 0.80 7.70
N ALA A 344 -23.47 2.12 7.72
CA ALA A 344 -22.61 2.99 6.92
C ALA A 344 -22.11 4.19 7.70
N ASP A 345 -21.02 4.75 7.20
CA ASP A 345 -20.55 6.09 7.54
C ASP A 345 -20.53 6.95 6.27
N ALA A 346 -20.76 8.26 6.42
CA ALA A 346 -20.92 9.16 5.29
C ALA A 346 -19.64 9.29 4.43
N GLU A 347 -18.46 9.14 5.05
CA GLU A 347 -17.18 9.27 4.38
C GLU A 347 -16.58 7.90 4.03
N LEU A 348 -16.75 6.91 4.89
CA LEU A 348 -16.16 5.57 4.71
C LEU A 348 -17.04 4.63 3.89
N GLY A 349 -18.30 5.00 3.63
CA GLY A 349 -19.27 4.17 2.96
C GLY A 349 -19.69 2.96 3.82
N THR A 350 -19.85 1.80 3.19
CA THR A 350 -20.32 0.59 3.88
C THR A 350 -19.32 0.09 4.92
N LEU A 351 -19.79 -0.07 6.16
CA LEU A 351 -19.05 -0.68 7.26
C LEU A 351 -19.47 -2.13 7.46
N ALA A 352 -20.77 -2.41 7.41
CA ALA A 352 -21.34 -3.75 7.49
C ALA A 352 -22.75 -3.81 6.90
N TYR A 353 -23.28 -5.02 6.74
CA TYR A 353 -24.71 -5.27 6.60
C TYR A 353 -25.19 -6.10 7.78
N THR A 354 -26.17 -5.60 8.52
CA THR A 354 -26.89 -6.40 9.52
C THR A 354 -28.08 -7.05 8.86
N VAL A 355 -28.13 -8.39 8.84
CA VAL A 355 -29.13 -9.18 8.15
C VAL A 355 -29.95 -9.96 9.17
N ILE A 356 -31.25 -9.74 9.13
CA ILE A 356 -32.25 -10.54 9.86
C ILE A 356 -33.01 -11.40 8.88
N THR A 357 -33.18 -12.67 9.21
CA THR A 357 -34.09 -13.58 8.51
C THR A 357 -35.20 -14.02 9.46
N LEU A 358 -36.43 -13.93 8.98
CA LEU A 358 -37.64 -14.27 9.72
C LEU A 358 -38.37 -15.45 9.06
N ASP A 359 -39.08 -16.24 9.86
CA ASP A 359 -40.00 -17.27 9.37
C ASP A 359 -41.38 -16.70 9.01
N GLY A 360 -42.32 -17.56 8.64
CA GLY A 360 -43.69 -17.17 8.28
C GLY A 360 -44.53 -16.61 9.42
N ASP A 361 -44.13 -16.86 10.67
CA ASP A 361 -44.77 -16.31 11.88
C ASP A 361 -44.08 -15.02 12.36
N GLY A 362 -43.08 -14.53 11.59
CA GLY A 362 -42.30 -13.35 11.91
C GLY A 362 -41.28 -13.55 13.03
N GLN A 363 -40.97 -14.79 13.41
CA GLN A 363 -39.96 -15.10 14.43
C GLN A 363 -38.55 -15.03 13.83
N LEU A 364 -37.59 -14.62 14.67
CA LEU A 364 -36.19 -14.57 14.28
C LEU A 364 -35.65 -15.97 14.02
N VAL A 365 -35.19 -16.21 12.79
CA VAL A 365 -34.48 -17.43 12.39
C VAL A 365 -32.98 -17.18 12.43
N ARG A 366 -32.52 -16.05 11.88
CA ARG A 366 -31.09 -15.71 11.79
C ARG A 366 -30.83 -14.23 12.03
N LEU A 367 -29.73 -13.95 12.73
CA LEU A 367 -29.11 -12.64 12.82
C LEU A 367 -27.63 -12.75 12.46
N GLU A 368 -27.21 -12.03 11.41
CA GLU A 368 -25.86 -12.06 10.89
C GLU A 368 -25.34 -10.65 10.61
N HIS A 369 -24.03 -10.45 10.71
CA HIS A 369 -23.35 -9.22 10.32
C HIS A 369 -22.32 -9.54 9.24
N HIS A 370 -22.45 -8.90 8.08
CA HIS A 370 -21.61 -9.13 6.92
C HIS A 370 -20.66 -7.94 6.76
N TYR A 371 -19.36 -8.17 6.92
CA TYR A 371 -18.34 -7.13 6.88
C TYR A 371 -17.50 -7.26 5.59
N PRO A 372 -17.47 -6.25 4.71
CA PRO A 372 -16.59 -6.27 3.55
C PRO A 372 -15.12 -6.23 4.00
N LEU A 373 -14.32 -7.17 3.52
CA LEU A 373 -12.88 -7.22 3.74
C LEU A 373 -12.12 -6.45 2.64
N GLN A 374 -12.72 -6.26 1.48
CA GLN A 374 -12.15 -5.52 0.36
C GLN A 374 -13.26 -4.66 -0.31
N PRO A 375 -12.91 -3.62 -1.09
CA PRO A 375 -13.91 -2.76 -1.73
C PRO A 375 -14.96 -3.52 -2.53
N GLN A 376 -14.56 -4.54 -3.29
CA GLN A 376 -15.48 -5.36 -4.07
C GLN A 376 -16.41 -6.23 -3.21
N GLY A 377 -16.05 -6.49 -1.95
CA GLY A 377 -16.83 -7.30 -1.02
C GLY A 377 -18.22 -6.73 -0.75
N VAL A 378 -18.39 -5.41 -0.85
CA VAL A 378 -19.70 -4.77 -0.75
C VAL A 378 -20.65 -5.30 -1.82
N ARG A 379 -20.17 -5.41 -3.08
CA ARG A 379 -20.95 -5.95 -4.19
C ARG A 379 -21.20 -7.44 -4.02
N VAL A 380 -20.17 -8.20 -3.63
CA VAL A 380 -20.28 -9.66 -3.42
C VAL A 380 -21.32 -9.99 -2.35
N ILE A 381 -21.33 -9.27 -1.22
CA ILE A 381 -22.37 -9.42 -0.19
C ILE A 381 -23.76 -9.14 -0.76
N ALA A 382 -23.93 -8.00 -1.45
CA ALA A 382 -25.22 -7.62 -2.01
C ALA A 382 -25.76 -8.66 -3.03
N ASP A 383 -24.89 -9.18 -3.90
CA ASP A 383 -25.22 -10.21 -4.86
C ASP A 383 -25.64 -11.52 -4.16
N GLN A 384 -24.88 -11.96 -3.17
CA GLN A 384 -25.19 -13.18 -2.41
C GLN A 384 -26.53 -13.07 -1.66
N LEU A 385 -26.77 -11.95 -0.97
CA LEU A 385 -28.02 -11.73 -0.24
C LEU A 385 -29.22 -11.69 -1.20
N THR A 386 -29.05 -11.08 -2.38
CA THR A 386 -30.07 -11.06 -3.45
C THR A 386 -30.35 -12.46 -4.00
N GLN A 387 -29.30 -13.23 -4.25
CA GLN A 387 -29.42 -14.59 -4.75
C GLN A 387 -30.15 -15.49 -3.74
N ARG A 388 -29.78 -15.44 -2.46
CA ARG A 388 -30.45 -16.20 -1.39
C ARG A 388 -31.95 -15.89 -1.30
N CYS A 389 -32.33 -14.61 -1.39
CA CYS A 389 -33.74 -14.22 -1.42
C CYS A 389 -34.48 -14.81 -2.63
N THR A 390 -33.85 -14.80 -3.80
CA THR A 390 -34.44 -15.30 -5.04
C THR A 390 -34.64 -16.82 -5.00
N GLU A 391 -33.66 -17.57 -4.49
CA GLU A 391 -33.70 -19.03 -4.41
C GLU A 391 -34.74 -19.54 -3.39
N GLN A 392 -34.93 -18.81 -2.28
CA GLN A 392 -35.87 -19.19 -1.23
C GLN A 392 -37.25 -18.53 -1.37
N GLY A 393 -37.43 -17.63 -2.35
CA GLY A 393 -38.68 -16.91 -2.55
C GLY A 393 -39.02 -15.93 -1.42
N MET A 394 -38.01 -15.40 -0.72
CA MET A 394 -38.19 -14.52 0.43
C MET A 394 -38.49 -13.09 0.02
N GLU A 395 -39.33 -12.41 0.79
CA GLU A 395 -39.45 -10.95 0.71
C GLU A 395 -38.19 -10.28 1.24
N ARG A 396 -37.68 -9.27 0.53
CA ARG A 396 -36.45 -8.55 0.90
C ARG A 396 -36.73 -7.07 1.10
N GLN A 397 -36.35 -6.56 2.26
CA GLN A 397 -36.34 -5.13 2.57
C GLN A 397 -34.94 -4.66 2.94
N VAL A 398 -34.50 -3.54 2.37
CA VAL A 398 -33.20 -2.91 2.69
C VAL A 398 -33.45 -1.53 3.28
N LEU A 399 -32.86 -1.25 4.44
CA LEU A 399 -32.95 0.01 5.15
C LEU A 399 -31.59 0.70 5.18
N HIS A 400 -31.58 2.01 4.90
CA HIS A 400 -30.38 2.85 4.82
C HIS A 400 -30.44 3.96 5.88
N PRO A 401 -30.15 3.67 7.15
CA PRO A 401 -30.13 4.67 8.21
C PRO A 401 -29.03 5.73 8.02
N GLY A 402 -28.00 5.44 7.22
CA GLY A 402 -26.88 6.37 6.95
C GLY A 402 -25.92 6.55 8.12
N ARG A 403 -26.01 5.69 9.14
CA ARG A 403 -25.16 5.65 10.33
C ARG A 403 -25.11 4.23 10.89
N LEU A 404 -24.16 3.98 11.78
CA LEU A 404 -24.16 2.78 12.62
C LEU A 404 -25.34 2.80 13.59
N LEU A 405 -26.08 1.69 13.64
CA LEU A 405 -27.09 1.42 14.66
C LEU A 405 -26.57 0.31 15.58
N TYR A 406 -26.58 0.57 16.88
CA TYR A 406 -26.07 -0.35 17.88
C TYR A 406 -26.81 -0.16 19.21
N SER A 407 -26.71 -1.18 20.06
CA SER A 407 -27.27 -1.20 21.40
C SER A 407 -26.25 -0.71 22.42
N ASP A 408 -26.61 0.29 23.21
CA ASP A 408 -25.73 0.84 24.25
C ASP A 408 -25.43 -0.17 25.37
N SER A 409 -26.37 -1.08 25.66
CA SER A 409 -26.26 -2.04 26.76
C SER A 409 -25.51 -3.30 26.37
N SER A 410 -25.81 -3.87 25.20
CA SER A 410 -25.13 -5.07 24.69
C SER A 410 -23.87 -4.75 23.89
N ARG A 411 -23.67 -3.48 23.49
CA ARG A 411 -22.52 -3.02 22.70
C ARG A 411 -22.38 -3.85 21.42
N SER A 412 -23.51 -4.09 20.77
CA SER A 412 -23.62 -4.88 19.54
C SER A 412 -24.43 -4.14 18.48
N LEU A 413 -24.16 -4.43 17.21
CA LEU A 413 -24.94 -3.87 16.11
C LEU A 413 -26.42 -4.26 16.24
N GLN A 414 -27.28 -3.39 15.73
CA GLN A 414 -28.73 -3.57 15.75
C GLN A 414 -29.32 -3.40 14.35
N PRO A 415 -30.39 -4.14 14.03
CA PRO A 415 -31.17 -3.88 12.83
C PRO A 415 -31.85 -2.52 12.91
N ALA A 416 -32.00 -1.85 11.76
CA ALA A 416 -32.83 -0.67 11.63
C ALA A 416 -34.31 -1.02 11.66
N THR A 417 -35.09 -0.09 12.15
CA THR A 417 -36.53 -0.01 11.95
C THR A 417 -36.87 1.17 11.04
N LEU A 418 -38.12 1.28 10.59
CA LEU A 418 -38.57 2.43 9.80
C LEU A 418 -38.41 3.78 10.54
N ALA A 419 -38.37 3.77 11.87
CA ALA A 419 -38.16 4.97 12.68
C ALA A 419 -36.72 5.48 12.64
N ASP A 420 -35.76 4.63 12.26
CA ASP A 420 -34.33 4.96 12.21
C ASP A 420 -33.90 5.58 10.88
N LEU A 421 -34.82 5.62 9.90
CA LEU A 421 -34.54 6.23 8.61
C LEU A 421 -34.43 7.75 8.75
N PRO A 422 -33.48 8.40 8.05
CA PRO A 422 -33.46 9.84 7.98
C PRO A 422 -34.81 10.34 7.43
N ALA A 423 -35.37 11.39 8.04
CA ALA A 423 -36.58 12.01 7.52
C ALA A 423 -36.37 12.34 6.04
N SER A 424 -37.30 11.94 5.19
CA SER A 424 -37.24 12.15 3.74
C SER A 424 -36.84 13.60 3.47
N THR A 425 -35.59 13.81 3.10
CA THR A 425 -35.16 15.10 2.57
C THR A 425 -35.84 15.18 1.22
N GLU A 426 -36.89 15.99 1.11
CA GLU A 426 -37.40 16.43 -0.18
C GLU A 426 -36.20 16.94 -0.97
N ARG A 427 -35.72 16.12 -1.91
CA ARG A 427 -34.81 16.59 -2.94
C ARG A 427 -35.66 17.49 -3.84
N LEU A 428 -35.69 18.79 -3.54
CA LEU A 428 -36.03 19.80 -4.53
C LEU A 428 -35.01 19.66 -5.67
N HIS A 429 -35.55 19.38 -6.86
CA HIS A 429 -34.85 19.15 -8.12
C HIS A 429 -33.85 20.25 -8.50
#